data_AF-Q7Y1V3-F1
#
_entry.id   AF-Q7Y1V3-F1
#
_cell.length_a   1.000
_cell.length_b   1.000
_cell.length_c   1.000
_cell.angle_alpha   90.00
_cell.angle_beta   90.00
_cell.angle_gamma   90.00
#
_symmetry.space_group_name_H-M   'P 1'
#
loop_
_entity.id
_entity.type
_entity.pdbx_description
1 polymer ?
#
loop_
_entity_poly.entity_id
_entity_poly.type
_entity_poly.pdbx_seq_one_letter_code
_entity_poly.pdbx_strand_id
1 'polypeptide(L)'
;MPKNKGKGGKNRKRGKNEADDEKRELVFKEDGQEYAQVARMLGNGRCEAQCIDGTKRLCHIRGKMHKKVWIAAGDIVLVGLRDYQDDKADVILKYMNDEARLLKAYGEIPDHVRLNEGVVDEDDAAAHDDYIQFEDEDIDKI
;
A
#
# COMPACT_ATOMS: atom_id res chain seq x y z
N MET A 1 10.01 44.46 26.76
CA MET A 1 10.65 44.16 25.46
C MET A 1 10.37 42.70 25.08
N PRO A 2 9.59 42.39 24.03
CA PRO A 2 9.27 41.01 23.66
C PRO A 2 10.38 40.40 22.78
N LYS A 3 10.99 39.32 23.26
CA LYS A 3 11.96 38.50 22.52
C LYS A 3 11.21 37.42 21.75
N ASN A 4 10.79 37.68 20.51
CA ASN A 4 10.29 36.61 19.63
C ASN A 4 10.70 36.82 18.17
N LYS A 5 12.01 36.79 17.91
CA LYS A 5 12.57 36.46 16.58
C LYS A 5 13.33 35.14 16.70
N GLY A 6 12.58 34.07 17.00
CA GLY A 6 13.07 32.71 16.94
C GLY A 6 13.48 32.38 15.50
N LYS A 7 14.78 32.53 15.22
CA LYS A 7 15.46 32.21 13.97
C LYS A 7 14.95 30.89 13.38
N GLY A 8 14.35 30.98 12.19
CA GLY A 8 13.96 29.86 11.35
C GLY A 8 15.17 29.10 10.83
N GLY A 9 15.63 28.10 11.58
CA GLY A 9 16.66 27.16 11.14
C GLY A 9 16.11 26.19 10.10
N LYS A 10 16.85 26.00 8.99
CA LYS A 10 16.54 25.10 7.86
C LYS A 10 16.22 23.64 8.28
N ASN A 11 16.60 23.23 9.49
CA ASN A 11 16.47 21.85 9.95
C ASN A 11 15.10 21.49 10.55
N ARG A 12 14.23 22.46 10.91
CA ARG A 12 12.87 22.10 11.39
C ARG A 12 11.99 21.46 10.31
N LYS A 13 12.30 21.65 9.03
CA LYS A 13 11.51 21.07 7.94
C LYS A 13 11.66 19.55 7.78
N ARG A 14 12.56 18.90 8.54
CA ARG A 14 12.86 17.46 8.39
C ARG A 14 12.20 16.54 9.42
N GLY A 15 11.61 17.07 10.50
CA GLY A 15 11.38 16.28 11.72
C GLY A 15 9.94 15.91 12.06
N LYS A 16 9.10 15.50 11.12
CA LYS A 16 7.80 14.87 11.47
C LYS A 16 7.34 13.91 10.36
N ASN A 17 7.99 12.76 10.25
CA ASN A 17 7.66 11.73 9.26
C ASN A 17 7.31 10.36 9.88
N GLU A 18 7.24 10.23 11.21
CA GLU A 18 6.94 8.96 11.88
C GLU A 18 5.45 8.60 11.95
N ALA A 19 4.54 9.56 11.73
CA ALA A 19 3.09 9.30 11.85
C ALA A 19 2.46 8.68 10.59
N ASP A 20 3.26 8.21 9.62
CA ASP A 20 2.70 7.62 8.39
C ASP A 20 2.35 6.14 8.50
N ASP A 21 2.90 5.41 9.48
CA ASP A 21 2.63 3.98 9.71
C ASP A 21 1.39 3.71 10.60
N GLU A 22 0.69 4.74 11.08
CA GLU A 22 -0.64 4.53 11.68
C GLU A 22 -1.60 3.98 10.62
N LYS A 23 -2.34 2.91 10.96
CA LYS A 23 -3.35 2.25 10.12
C LYS A 23 -4.28 3.32 9.52
N ARG A 24 -4.06 3.66 8.25
CA ARG A 24 -4.85 4.62 7.49
C ARG A 24 -6.13 3.98 6.98
N GLU A 25 -7.09 4.83 6.63
CA GLU A 25 -8.24 4.39 5.87
C GLU A 25 -7.79 3.83 4.52
N LEU A 26 -8.25 2.62 4.21
CA LEU A 26 -7.96 1.96 2.95
C LEU A 26 -8.53 2.79 1.80
N VAL A 27 -7.65 3.21 0.89
CA VAL A 27 -8.04 3.97 -0.31
C VAL A 27 -8.36 3.01 -1.44
N PHE A 28 -9.59 3.07 -1.94
CA PHE A 28 -10.02 2.32 -3.12
C PHE A 28 -9.64 3.02 -4.42
N LYS A 29 -9.57 2.28 -5.52
CA LYS A 29 -9.37 2.88 -6.84
C LYS A 29 -10.58 3.73 -7.24
N GLU A 30 -10.31 4.87 -7.86
CA GLU A 30 -11.32 5.71 -8.51
C GLU A 30 -11.29 5.49 -10.03
N ASP A 31 -12.21 6.15 -10.75
CA ASP A 31 -12.19 6.15 -12.21
C ASP A 31 -10.85 6.69 -12.76
N GLY A 32 -10.32 6.01 -13.79
CA GLY A 32 -9.00 6.29 -14.33
C GLY A 32 -7.83 5.82 -13.45
N GLN A 33 -8.07 5.02 -12.41
CA GLN A 33 -7.03 4.41 -11.59
C GLN A 33 -7.15 2.88 -11.64
N GLU A 34 -6.02 2.20 -11.47
CA GLU A 34 -5.98 0.75 -11.40
C GLU A 34 -4.94 0.30 -10.37
N TYR A 35 -5.17 -0.87 -9.79
CA TYR A 35 -4.20 -1.53 -8.94
C TYR A 35 -3.12 -2.17 -9.81
N ALA A 36 -1.89 -2.15 -9.32
CA ALA A 36 -0.78 -2.79 -10.01
C ALA A 36 0.21 -3.39 -9.03
N GLN A 37 0.82 -4.49 -9.44
CA GLN A 37 1.98 -5.06 -8.75
C GLN A 37 3.25 -4.59 -9.43
N VAL A 38 4.20 -4.08 -8.65
CA VAL A 38 5.51 -3.67 -9.17
C VAL A 38 6.31 -4.90 -9.57
N ALA A 39 6.60 -5.05 -10.87
CA ALA A 39 7.41 -6.15 -11.37
C ALA A 39 8.90 -5.91 -11.13
N ARG A 40 9.39 -4.70 -11.46
CA ARG A 40 10.79 -4.31 -11.24
C ARG A 40 11.00 -2.80 -11.27
N MET A 41 12.07 -2.36 -10.62
CA MET A 41 12.53 -0.96 -10.68
C MET A 41 13.40 -0.75 -11.92
N LEU A 42 13.15 0.32 -12.66
CA LEU A 42 13.94 0.70 -13.85
C LEU A 42 14.96 1.80 -13.54
N GLY A 43 14.83 2.44 -12.38
CA GLY A 43 15.63 3.61 -12.00
C GLY A 43 15.03 4.93 -12.50
N ASN A 44 15.69 6.05 -12.20
CA ASN A 44 15.23 7.41 -12.53
C ASN A 44 13.74 7.66 -12.16
N GLY A 45 13.30 7.12 -11.02
CA GLY A 45 11.92 7.23 -10.56
C GLY A 45 10.89 6.50 -11.43
N ARG A 46 11.28 5.42 -12.10
CA ARG A 46 10.39 4.59 -12.89
C ARG A 46 10.44 3.14 -12.45
N CYS A 47 9.30 2.48 -12.55
CA CYS A 47 9.16 1.04 -12.38
C CYS A 47 8.28 0.46 -13.49
N GLU A 48 8.43 -0.82 -13.74
CA GLU A 48 7.49 -1.60 -14.53
C GLU A 48 6.49 -2.23 -13.57
N ALA A 49 5.20 -1.99 -13.79
CA ALA A 49 4.14 -2.58 -12.97
C ALA A 49 3.17 -3.37 -13.85
N GLN A 50 2.75 -4.51 -13.34
CA GLN A 50 1.70 -5.34 -13.91
C GLN A 50 0.37 -4.87 -13.33
N CYS A 51 -0.46 -4.23 -14.14
CA CYS A 51 -1.79 -3.81 -13.74
C CYS A 51 -2.73 -5.02 -13.73
N ILE A 52 -3.79 -4.94 -12.92
CA ILE A 52 -4.80 -6.01 -12.78
C ILE A 52 -5.67 -6.15 -14.03
N ASP A 53 -5.75 -5.09 -14.85
CA ASP A 53 -6.32 -5.13 -16.20
C ASP A 53 -5.58 -6.10 -17.16
N GLY A 54 -4.41 -6.62 -16.77
CA GLY A 54 -3.57 -7.52 -17.55
C GLY A 54 -2.46 -6.81 -18.33
N THR A 55 -2.43 -5.49 -18.34
CA THR A 55 -1.47 -4.69 -19.11
C THR A 55 -0.23 -4.38 -18.26
N LYS A 56 0.96 -4.46 -18.88
CA LYS A 56 2.21 -4.00 -18.27
C LYS A 56 2.43 -2.54 -18.60
N ARG A 57 2.56 -1.69 -17.59
CA ARG A 57 2.71 -0.24 -17.77
C ARG A 57 4.02 0.25 -17.19
N LEU A 58 4.59 1.24 -17.86
CA LEU A 58 5.72 2.03 -17.37
C LEU A 58 5.20 3.06 -16.38
N CYS A 59 5.43 2.80 -15.10
CA CYS A 59 4.95 3.63 -14.01
C CYS A 59 6.00 4.67 -13.62
N HIS A 60 5.58 5.93 -13.53
CA HIS A 60 6.39 7.02 -13.03
C HIS A 60 6.04 7.31 -11.56
N ILE A 61 7.05 7.28 -10.69
CA ILE A 61 6.87 7.48 -9.25
C ILE A 61 6.73 8.98 -8.99
N ARG A 62 5.56 9.39 -8.47
CA ARG A 62 5.33 10.80 -8.15
C ARG A 62 6.36 11.29 -7.13
N GLY A 63 6.88 12.51 -7.34
CA GLY A 63 7.93 13.10 -6.48
C GLY A 63 7.59 13.17 -4.98
N LYS A 64 6.30 13.16 -4.62
CA LYS A 64 5.83 13.08 -3.23
C LYS A 64 6.28 11.77 -2.55
N MET A 65 6.31 10.66 -3.29
CA MET A 65 6.68 9.34 -2.79
C MET A 65 8.18 9.16 -2.64
N HIS A 66 8.99 9.71 -3.55
CA HIS A 66 10.46 9.59 -3.54
C HIS A 66 11.15 9.91 -2.21
N LYS A 67 10.54 10.74 -1.37
CA LYS A 67 11.11 11.15 -0.06
C LYS A 67 10.47 10.47 1.13
N LYS A 68 9.33 9.80 0.94
CA LYS A 68 8.48 9.29 2.02
C LYS A 68 8.29 7.79 1.97
N VAL A 69 8.19 7.23 0.78
CA VAL A 69 7.76 5.86 0.56
C VAL A 69 8.78 5.15 -0.31
N TRP A 70 9.29 4.03 0.19
CA TRP A 70 10.12 3.14 -0.59
C TRP A 70 9.25 2.13 -1.34
N ILE A 71 9.45 2.03 -2.65
CA ILE A 71 8.76 1.08 -3.52
C ILE A 71 9.79 0.03 -3.97
N ALA A 72 9.47 -1.23 -3.74
CA ALA A 72 10.24 -2.39 -4.16
C ALA A 72 9.44 -3.27 -5.13
N ALA A 73 10.11 -4.26 -5.73
CA ALA A 73 9.43 -5.28 -6.52
C ALA A 73 8.53 -6.14 -5.63
N GLY A 74 7.37 -6.54 -6.14
CA GLY A 74 6.34 -7.29 -5.42
C GLY A 74 5.32 -6.41 -4.68
N ASP A 75 5.63 -5.13 -4.44
CA ASP A 75 4.71 -4.20 -3.76
C ASP A 75 3.45 -3.94 -4.59
N ILE A 76 2.32 -3.77 -3.89
CA ILE A 76 1.05 -3.36 -4.51
C ILE A 76 0.94 -1.84 -4.46
N VAL A 77 0.59 -1.26 -5.60
CA VAL A 77 0.49 0.19 -5.77
C VAL A 77 -0.79 0.56 -6.50
N LEU A 78 -1.29 1.75 -6.22
CA LEU A 78 -2.35 2.38 -7.00
C LEU A 78 -1.71 3.23 -8.10
N VAL A 79 -2.10 2.98 -9.34
CA VAL A 79 -1.60 3.72 -10.50
C VAL A 79 -2.73 4.53 -11.14
N GLY A 80 -2.45 5.78 -11.48
CA GLY A 80 -3.31 6.61 -12.30
C GLY A 80 -3.00 6.36 -13.77
N LEU A 81 -3.99 5.90 -14.52
CA LEU A 81 -3.91 5.67 -15.95
C LEU A 81 -3.92 7.01 -16.69
N ARG A 82 -3.34 7.03 -17.88
CA ARG A 82 -3.36 8.19 -18.78
C ARG A 82 -4.28 7.90 -19.94
N ASP A 83 -5.23 8.80 -20.16
CA ASP A 83 -6.21 8.77 -21.25
C ASP A 83 -5.57 8.75 -22.64
N TYR A 84 -4.40 9.39 -22.81
CA TYR A 84 -3.70 9.48 -24.09
C TYR A 84 -2.56 8.46 -24.28
N GLN A 85 -2.18 7.70 -23.25
CA GLN A 85 -1.03 6.79 -23.32
C GLN A 85 -1.18 5.62 -22.36
N ASP A 86 -1.78 4.54 -22.84
CA ASP A 86 -2.04 3.33 -22.06
C ASP A 86 -0.76 2.65 -21.55
N ASP A 87 0.33 2.70 -22.32
CA ASP A 87 1.61 2.11 -21.92
C ASP A 87 2.25 2.76 -20.68
N LYS A 88 1.74 3.90 -20.20
CA LYS A 88 2.30 4.64 -19.07
C LYS A 88 1.24 4.97 -18.02
N ALA A 89 1.69 4.96 -16.77
CA ALA A 89 0.87 5.35 -15.64
C ALA A 89 1.70 6.13 -14.61
N ASP A 90 1.05 6.77 -13.65
CA ASP A 90 1.71 7.45 -12.54
C ASP A 90 1.36 6.77 -11.23
N VAL A 91 2.35 6.44 -10.41
CA VAL A 91 2.11 5.84 -9.09
C VAL A 91 1.53 6.90 -8.15
N ILE A 92 0.34 6.64 -7.63
CA ILE A 92 -0.41 7.52 -6.73
C ILE A 92 -0.08 7.19 -5.27
N LEU A 93 -0.21 5.91 -4.92
CA LEU A 93 -0.11 5.40 -3.57
C LEU A 93 0.55 4.02 -3.58
N LYS A 94 1.27 3.69 -2.50
CA LYS A 94 1.73 2.33 -2.20
C LYS A 94 0.82 1.78 -1.11
N TYR A 95 0.35 0.55 -1.27
CA TYR A 95 -0.34 -0.16 -0.22
C TYR A 95 0.67 -0.89 0.66
N MET A 96 0.46 -0.85 1.97
CA MET A 96 1.14 -1.72 2.92
C MET A 96 0.63 -3.15 2.77
N ASN A 97 1.36 -4.11 3.35
CA ASN A 97 1.00 -5.52 3.22
C ASN A 97 -0.40 -5.80 3.80
N ASP A 98 -0.76 -5.17 4.91
CA ASP A 98 -2.09 -5.32 5.54
C ASP A 98 -3.20 -4.75 4.66
N GLU A 99 -2.98 -3.57 4.08
CA GLU A 99 -3.91 -2.95 3.12
C GLU A 99 -4.07 -3.83 1.88
N ALA A 100 -2.98 -4.43 1.38
CA ALA A 100 -3.03 -5.35 0.25
C ALA A 100 -3.80 -6.64 0.58
N ARG A 101 -3.73 -7.14 1.83
CA ARG A 101 -4.58 -8.26 2.29
C ARG A 101 -6.04 -7.85 2.36
N LEU A 102 -6.34 -6.65 2.84
CA LEU A 102 -7.72 -6.13 2.86
C LEU A 102 -8.28 -5.99 1.44
N LEU A 103 -7.49 -5.48 0.48
CA LEU A 103 -7.91 -5.41 -0.92
C LEU A 103 -8.24 -6.79 -1.51
N LYS A 104 -7.52 -7.84 -1.12
CA LYS A 104 -7.89 -9.23 -1.47
C LYS A 104 -9.19 -9.65 -0.81
N ALA A 105 -9.36 -9.39 0.48
CA ALA A 105 -10.56 -9.73 1.22
C ALA A 105 -11.82 -9.05 0.65
N TYR A 106 -11.68 -7.82 0.14
CA TYR A 106 -12.75 -7.10 -0.57
C TYR A 106 -12.98 -7.59 -2.01
N GLY A 107 -12.09 -8.42 -2.56
CA GLY A 107 -12.18 -8.91 -3.95
C GLY A 107 -11.76 -7.88 -5.01
N GLU A 108 -11.09 -6.79 -4.62
CA GLU A 108 -10.60 -5.76 -5.53
C GLU A 108 -9.38 -6.23 -6.34
N ILE A 109 -8.58 -7.12 -5.76
CA ILE A 109 -7.41 -7.72 -6.41
C ILE A 109 -7.52 -9.24 -6.37
N PRO A 110 -7.17 -9.96 -7.45
CA PRO A 110 -7.41 -11.39 -7.52
C PRO A 110 -6.42 -12.17 -6.63
N ASP A 111 -6.87 -13.31 -6.10
CA ASP A 111 -6.16 -14.07 -5.05
C ASP A 111 -4.75 -14.50 -5.44
N HIS A 112 -4.53 -14.73 -6.74
CA HIS A 112 -3.25 -15.17 -7.30
C HIS A 112 -2.14 -14.11 -7.26
N VAL A 113 -2.46 -12.84 -6.94
CA VAL A 113 -1.45 -11.79 -6.76
C VAL A 113 -0.59 -12.15 -5.56
N ARG A 114 0.69 -12.47 -5.78
CA ARG A 114 1.61 -12.83 -4.69
C ARG A 114 1.97 -11.60 -3.89
N LEU A 115 1.55 -11.52 -2.63
CA LEU A 115 1.99 -10.45 -1.74
C LEU A 115 3.37 -10.79 -1.18
N ASN A 116 4.20 -9.79 -0.96
CA ASN A 116 5.37 -9.98 -0.11
C ASN A 116 4.83 -10.25 1.31
N GLU A 117 4.97 -11.49 1.78
CA GLU A 117 4.78 -11.82 3.20
C GLU A 117 5.88 -11.11 3.99
N GLY A 118 5.71 -9.82 4.22
CA GLY A 118 6.42 -9.17 5.32
C GLY A 118 6.05 -9.93 6.57
N VAL A 119 7.08 -10.30 7.35
CA VAL A 119 6.94 -10.88 8.67
C VAL A 119 5.87 -10.07 9.39
N VAL A 120 4.70 -10.66 9.57
CA VAL A 120 3.70 -10.10 10.47
C VAL A 120 4.37 -10.16 11.82
N ASP A 121 4.73 -9.00 12.37
CA ASP A 121 5.04 -8.90 13.78
C ASP A 121 3.82 -9.51 14.48
N GLU A 122 4.01 -10.68 15.09
CA GLU A 122 2.98 -11.55 15.67
C GLU A 122 2.12 -10.85 16.73
N ASP A 123 2.42 -9.60 17.07
CA ASP A 123 1.75 -8.80 18.09
C ASP A 123 0.43 -8.15 17.63
N ASP A 124 0.09 -8.18 16.33
CA ASP A 124 -1.18 -7.63 15.81
C ASP A 124 -2.24 -8.71 15.48
N ALA A 125 -2.05 -9.95 15.94
CA ALA A 125 -2.98 -11.07 15.78
C ALA A 125 -4.26 -10.99 16.65
N ALA A 126 -4.79 -9.80 16.89
CA ALA A 126 -5.99 -9.60 17.73
C ALA A 126 -7.32 -9.56 16.95
N ALA A 127 -7.33 -9.79 15.63
CA ALA A 127 -8.58 -9.68 14.85
C ALA A 127 -8.68 -10.61 13.63
N HIS A 128 -7.93 -11.71 13.57
CA HIS A 128 -8.30 -12.78 12.63
C HIS A 128 -9.32 -13.67 13.34
N ASP A 129 -10.58 -13.28 13.12
CA ASP A 129 -11.83 -13.94 13.48
C ASP A 129 -11.86 -15.36 12.89
N ASP A 130 -11.08 -16.26 13.48
CA ASP A 130 -11.14 -17.70 13.21
C ASP A 130 -12.41 -18.20 13.92
N TYR A 131 -13.54 -18.11 13.21
CA TYR A 131 -14.78 -18.74 13.64
C TYR A 131 -14.56 -20.24 13.76
N ILE A 132 -14.24 -20.68 14.97
CA ILE A 132 -14.33 -22.07 15.38
C ILE A 132 -15.82 -22.43 15.29
N GLN A 133 -16.20 -23.19 14.28
CA GLN A 133 -17.45 -23.94 14.28
C GLN A 133 -17.37 -24.94 15.43
N PHE A 134 -17.98 -24.59 16.55
CA PHE A 134 -18.34 -25.55 17.58
C PHE A 134 -19.43 -26.43 16.98
N GLU A 135 -19.04 -27.60 16.48
CA GLU A 135 -19.96 -28.70 16.29
C GLU A 135 -20.34 -29.16 17.70
N ASP A 136 -21.62 -28.98 18.06
CA ASP A 136 -22.18 -29.38 19.35
C ASP A 136 -22.12 -30.92 19.46
N GLU A 137 -20.93 -31.49 19.71
CA GLU A 137 -20.80 -32.89 20.12
C GLU A 137 -21.29 -33.01 21.55
N ASP A 138 -22.57 -33.38 21.67
CA ASP A 138 -23.23 -34.12 22.74
C ASP A 138 -22.34 -34.34 23.98
N ILE A 139 -22.33 -33.35 24.88
CA ILE A 139 -21.82 -33.52 26.23
C ILE A 139 -22.76 -34.51 26.93
N ASP A 140 -22.35 -35.78 26.90
CA ASP A 140 -22.94 -36.84 27.72
C ASP A 140 -22.82 -36.45 29.19
N LYS A 141 -23.97 -36.12 29.76
CA LYS A 141 -24.14 -35.75 31.16
C LYS A 141 -23.98 -37.01 32.01
N ILE A 142 -22.79 -37.17 32.61
CA ILE A 142 -22.56 -38.21 33.62
C ILE A 142 -23.21 -37.85 34.96
#